data_AF-A0AAW7YUM8-F1
#
_entry.id   AF-A0AAW7YUM8-F1
#
_cell.length_a   1.000
_cell.length_b   1.000
_cell.length_c   1.000
_cell.angle_alpha   90.00
_cell.angle_beta   90.00
_cell.angle_gamma   90.00
#
_symmetry.space_group_name_H-M   'P 1'
#
loop_
_entity.id
_entity.type
_entity.pdbx_description
1 polymer ?
#
loop_
_entity_poly.entity_id
_entity_poly.type
_entity_poly.pdbx_seq_one_letter_code
_entity_poly.pdbx_strand_id
1 'polypeptide(L)'
;MTTGVKAVDQLIEKFGILSSPGQDKFQRLTYLFGGDKRADSLPFCMYQKVMGAPVSRRFTIHHFYLPHKNCKLASFMFNEKGELIEQVYFTKLSRMVNVCRKLQRLLLEEKGLSEKASQGMLQQNRQQKDREWAQTEQFAA
;
A
#
# COMPACT_ATOMS: atom_id res chain seq x y z
N MET A 1 10.97 -5.05 -28.84
CA MET A 1 9.96 -5.61 -27.92
C MET A 1 10.63 -5.99 -26.61
N THR A 2 10.41 -5.24 -25.54
CA THR A 2 10.88 -5.60 -24.19
C THR A 2 9.87 -6.53 -23.53
N THR A 3 10.22 -7.80 -23.38
CA THR A 3 9.40 -8.79 -22.67
C THR A 3 10.04 -9.16 -21.34
N GLY A 4 9.24 -9.29 -20.27
CA GLY A 4 9.72 -9.75 -18.97
C GLY A 4 10.14 -8.62 -18.01
N VAL A 5 11.20 -8.85 -17.24
CA VAL A 5 11.62 -8.01 -16.09
C VAL A 5 11.80 -6.53 -16.47
N LYS A 6 12.47 -6.27 -17.59
CA LYS A 6 12.71 -4.90 -18.11
C LYS A 6 11.41 -4.16 -18.43
N ALA A 7 10.37 -4.87 -18.85
CA ALA A 7 9.07 -4.24 -19.10
C ALA A 7 8.44 -3.78 -17.78
N VAL A 8 8.61 -4.52 -16.68
CA VAL A 8 8.06 -4.11 -15.38
C VAL A 8 8.83 -2.94 -14.79
N ASP A 9 10.16 -2.89 -14.95
CA ASP A 9 10.93 -1.70 -14.55
C ASP A 9 10.46 -0.45 -15.31
N GLN A 10 10.24 -0.56 -16.63
CA GLN A 10 9.66 0.54 -17.42
C GLN A 10 8.24 0.91 -16.99
N LEU A 11 7.44 -0.06 -16.51
CA LEU A 11 6.10 0.22 -15.98
C LEU A 11 6.15 0.95 -14.64
N ILE A 12 7.09 0.58 -13.76
CA ILE A 12 7.32 1.28 -12.50
C ILE A 12 7.80 2.71 -12.78
N GLU A 13 8.75 2.91 -13.70
CA GLU A 13 9.21 4.26 -14.09
C GLU A 13 8.09 5.10 -14.72
N LYS A 14 7.21 4.47 -15.50
CA LYS A 14 6.16 5.18 -16.24
C LYS A 14 4.92 5.52 -15.40
N PHE A 15 4.47 4.58 -14.58
CA PHE A 15 3.22 4.72 -13.82
C PHE A 15 3.44 5.06 -12.34
N GLY A 16 4.66 4.84 -11.82
CA GLY A 16 4.94 4.98 -10.40
C GLY A 16 4.25 3.91 -9.55
N ILE A 17 4.17 4.16 -8.25
CA ILE A 17 3.41 3.36 -7.29
C ILE A 17 2.33 4.25 -6.69
N LEU A 18 1.08 3.80 -6.76
CA LEU A 18 -0.06 4.48 -6.14
C LEU A 18 0.06 4.47 -4.61
N SER A 19 -0.04 5.65 -4.01
CA SER A 19 -0.12 5.84 -2.55
C SER A 19 -1.56 5.90 -2.03
N SER A 20 -2.52 6.27 -2.88
CA SER A 20 -3.95 6.39 -2.55
C SER A 20 -4.83 5.46 -3.40
N PRO A 21 -6.07 5.16 -2.97
CA PRO A 21 -6.97 4.27 -3.70
C PRO A 21 -7.21 4.78 -5.11
N GLY A 22 -7.06 3.88 -6.07
CA GLY A 22 -7.08 4.22 -7.49
C GLY A 22 -6.74 3.01 -8.35
N GLN A 23 -6.82 3.22 -9.66
CA GLN A 23 -6.49 2.19 -10.63
C GLN A 23 -5.84 2.81 -11.87
N ASP A 24 -4.77 2.17 -12.32
CA ASP A 24 -4.16 2.39 -13.62
C ASP A 24 -4.00 1.03 -14.36
N LYS A 25 -3.23 1.00 -15.46
CA LYS A 25 -3.04 -0.20 -16.29
C LYS A 25 -2.10 -1.24 -15.65
N PHE A 26 -1.32 -0.84 -14.66
CA PHE A 26 -0.29 -1.61 -13.98
C PHE A 26 -0.68 -1.94 -12.53
N GLN A 27 -1.35 -1.04 -11.82
CA GLN A 27 -1.68 -1.17 -10.42
C GLN A 27 -3.14 -0.81 -10.12
N ARG A 28 -3.73 -1.50 -9.16
CA ARG A 28 -4.96 -1.10 -8.49
C ARG A 28 -4.75 -1.11 -6.98
N LEU A 29 -5.04 0.00 -6.33
CA LEU A 29 -5.02 0.16 -4.88
C LEU A 29 -6.46 0.26 -4.37
N THR A 30 -6.82 -0.54 -3.38
CA THR A 30 -8.15 -0.49 -2.77
C THR A 30 -8.07 -0.64 -1.26
N TYR A 31 -8.92 0.09 -0.54
CA TYR A 31 -9.13 -0.09 0.89
C TYR A 31 -10.35 -0.95 1.12
N LEU A 32 -10.19 -1.98 1.96
CA LEU A 32 -11.27 -2.85 2.41
C LEU A 32 -11.32 -2.83 3.93
N PHE A 33 -12.51 -2.98 4.48
CA PHE A 33 -12.71 -3.17 5.91
C PHE A 33 -13.03 -4.63 6.21
N GLY A 34 -12.89 -5.03 7.47
CA GLY A 34 -13.31 -6.37 7.90
C GLY A 34 -14.76 -6.65 7.52
N GLY A 35 -15.03 -7.85 6.98
CA GLY A 35 -16.37 -8.25 6.52
C GLY A 35 -16.86 -7.59 5.22
N ASP A 36 -16.00 -6.86 4.50
CA ASP A 36 -16.37 -6.22 3.22
C ASP A 36 -16.52 -7.24 2.08
N LYS A 37 -17.73 -7.33 1.50
CA LYS A 37 -18.06 -8.24 0.39
C LYS A 37 -17.19 -8.06 -0.86
N ARG A 38 -16.57 -6.88 -1.04
CA ARG A 38 -15.63 -6.65 -2.15
C ARG A 38 -14.38 -7.55 -2.08
N ALA A 39 -14.14 -8.17 -0.91
CA ALA A 39 -13.11 -9.18 -0.71
C ALA A 39 -13.29 -10.44 -1.57
N ASP A 40 -14.48 -10.71 -2.12
CA ASP A 40 -14.75 -11.87 -2.99
C ASP A 40 -13.83 -11.92 -4.22
N SER A 41 -13.30 -10.76 -4.64
CA SER A 41 -12.38 -10.64 -5.78
C SER A 41 -10.91 -10.96 -5.45
N LEU A 42 -10.61 -11.24 -4.19
CA LEU A 42 -9.26 -11.50 -3.67
C LEU A 42 -8.89 -12.99 -3.71
N PRO A 43 -7.59 -13.30 -3.66
CA PRO A 43 -7.15 -14.65 -3.36
C PRO A 43 -7.75 -15.17 -2.04
N PHE A 44 -8.06 -16.46 -1.99
CA PHE A 44 -8.77 -17.09 -0.88
C PHE A 44 -8.13 -16.80 0.50
N CYS A 45 -6.80 -16.86 0.60
CA CYS A 45 -6.09 -16.55 1.84
C CYS A 45 -6.30 -15.09 2.32
N MET A 46 -6.34 -14.12 1.40
CA MET A 46 -6.62 -12.72 1.71
C MET A 46 -8.10 -12.50 2.05
N TYR A 47 -8.99 -13.14 1.29
CA TYR A 47 -10.43 -13.12 1.56
C TYR A 47 -10.73 -13.59 2.99
N GLN A 48 -10.15 -14.71 3.42
CA GLN A 48 -10.33 -15.21 4.79
C GLN A 48 -9.88 -14.21 5.86
N LYS A 49 -8.79 -13.48 5.62
CA LYS A 49 -8.32 -12.44 6.55
C LYS A 49 -9.25 -11.23 6.61
N VAL A 50 -9.82 -10.82 5.48
CA VAL A 50 -10.80 -9.71 5.46
C VAL A 50 -12.10 -10.14 6.14
N MET A 51 -12.64 -11.31 5.80
CA MET A 51 -13.91 -11.78 6.35
C MET A 51 -13.83 -12.17 7.82
N GLY A 52 -12.67 -12.65 8.29
CA GLY A 52 -12.44 -12.99 9.69
C GLY A 52 -12.06 -11.81 10.58
N ALA A 53 -11.89 -10.60 10.02
CA ALA A 53 -11.48 -9.42 10.78
C ALA A 53 -12.67 -8.56 11.25
N PRO A 54 -12.53 -7.83 12.37
CA PRO A 54 -13.52 -6.85 12.80
C PRO A 54 -13.75 -5.75 11.75
N VAL A 55 -14.98 -5.25 11.65
CA VAL A 55 -15.36 -4.18 10.69
C VAL A 55 -14.58 -2.88 10.88
N SER A 56 -14.04 -2.63 12.07
CA SER A 56 -13.20 -1.47 12.36
C SER A 56 -11.80 -1.56 11.73
N ARG A 57 -11.37 -2.76 11.32
CA ARG A 57 -10.03 -2.99 10.79
C ARG A 57 -9.99 -2.74 9.29
N ARG A 58 -9.11 -1.84 8.87
CA ARG A 58 -8.84 -1.51 7.48
C ARG A 58 -7.64 -2.29 6.93
N PHE A 59 -7.76 -2.68 5.68
CA PHE A 59 -6.73 -3.34 4.89
C PHE A 59 -6.45 -2.52 3.63
N THR A 60 -5.18 -2.41 3.28
CA THR A 60 -4.74 -1.82 2.02
C THR A 60 -4.31 -2.92 1.07
N ILE A 61 -4.97 -3.00 -0.08
CA ILE A 61 -4.71 -4.05 -1.06
C ILE A 61 -4.14 -3.42 -2.32
N HIS A 62 -2.97 -3.89 -2.73
CA HIS A 62 -2.33 -3.55 -3.98
C HIS A 62 -2.37 -4.75 -4.92
N HIS A 63 -3.05 -4.61 -6.05
CA HIS A 63 -3.01 -5.56 -7.15
C HIS A 63 -2.09 -5.01 -8.25
N PHE A 64 -1.19 -5.85 -8.75
CA PHE A 64 -0.36 -5.54 -9.91
C PHE A 64 -0.76 -6.41 -11.09
N TYR A 65 -0.74 -5.81 -12.28
CA TYR A 65 -1.17 -6.41 -13.54
C TYR A 65 -0.08 -6.28 -14.59
N LEU A 66 -0.05 -7.21 -15.54
CA LEU A 66 0.73 -7.07 -16.76
C LEU A 66 -0.14 -6.40 -17.83
N PRO A 67 0.17 -5.15 -18.27
CA PRO A 67 -0.70 -4.37 -19.16
C PRO A 67 -1.00 -5.05 -20.50
N HIS A 68 -0.07 -5.86 -21.00
CA HIS A 68 -0.21 -6.53 -22.29
C HIS A 68 -1.07 -7.79 -22.23
N LYS A 69 -1.29 -8.36 -21.04
CA LYS A 69 -2.04 -9.61 -20.88
C LYS A 69 -3.26 -9.48 -19.99
N ASN A 70 -3.46 -8.32 -19.35
CA ASN A 70 -4.45 -8.10 -18.29
C ASN A 70 -4.45 -9.22 -17.21
N CYS A 71 -3.31 -9.90 -17.04
CA CYS A 71 -3.16 -10.95 -16.04
C CYS A 71 -2.66 -10.34 -14.73
N LYS A 72 -3.22 -10.80 -13.60
CA LYS A 72 -2.70 -10.49 -12.27
C LYS A 72 -1.27 -11.02 -12.15
N LEU A 73 -0.35 -10.16 -11.74
CA LEU A 73 1.05 -10.49 -11.47
C LEU A 73 1.23 -10.87 -10.01
N ALA A 74 0.82 -9.96 -9.13
CA ALA A 74 0.92 -10.10 -7.69
C ALA A 74 -0.22 -9.38 -6.98
N SER A 75 -0.51 -9.80 -5.75
CA SER A 75 -1.36 -9.06 -4.83
C SER A 75 -0.65 -8.96 -3.49
N PHE A 76 -0.74 -7.79 -2.86
CA PHE A 76 -0.15 -7.51 -1.55
C PHE A 76 -1.22 -6.91 -0.65
N MET A 77 -1.28 -7.37 0.58
CA MET A 77 -2.24 -6.95 1.58
C MET A 77 -1.50 -6.42 2.79
N PHE A 78 -1.75 -5.16 3.13
CA PHE A 78 -1.15 -4.48 4.26
C PHE A 78 -2.21 -4.14 5.31
N ASN A 79 -1.78 -4.05 6.57
CA ASN A 79 -2.62 -3.51 7.63
C ASN A 79 -2.53 -1.97 7.70
N GLU A 80 -3.20 -1.40 8.70
CA GLU A 80 -3.22 0.04 8.97
C GLU A 80 -1.86 0.61 9.36
N LYS A 81 -0.98 -0.22 9.92
CA LYS A 81 0.39 0.15 10.28
C LYS A 81 1.36 0.07 9.09
N GLY A 82 0.88 -0.31 7.90
CA GLY A 82 1.74 -0.52 6.74
C GLY A 82 2.55 -1.82 6.79
N GLU A 83 2.22 -2.75 7.69
CA GLU A 83 2.85 -4.06 7.76
C GLU A 83 2.21 -5.01 6.74
N LEU A 84 3.04 -5.77 6.03
CA LEU A 84 2.59 -6.75 5.05
C LEU A 84 1.99 -7.97 5.76
N ILE A 85 0.69 -8.21 5.58
CA ILE A 85 -0.05 -9.32 6.19
C ILE A 85 -0.06 -10.55 5.27
N GLU A 86 -0.23 -10.32 3.97
CA GLU A 86 -0.27 -11.38 2.96
C GLU A 86 0.26 -10.94 1.61
N GLN A 87 0.77 -11.91 0.86
CA GLN A 87 1.21 -11.73 -0.52
C GLN A 87 0.87 -12.96 -1.36
N VAL A 88 0.46 -12.74 -2.61
CA VAL A 88 0.18 -13.81 -3.56
C VAL A 88 0.84 -13.50 -4.88
N TYR A 89 1.62 -14.45 -5.40
CA TYR A 89 2.23 -14.40 -6.72
C TYR A 89 1.52 -15.37 -7.66
N PHE A 90 1.00 -14.85 -8.77
CA PHE A 90 0.23 -15.66 -9.72
C PHE A 90 1.10 -16.33 -10.78
N THR A 91 2.41 -16.05 -10.76
CA THR A 91 3.40 -16.57 -11.71
C THR A 91 4.36 -17.53 -11.03
N LYS A 92 4.64 -18.66 -11.69
CA LYS A 92 5.63 -19.65 -11.24
C LYS A 92 7.02 -19.42 -11.84
N LEU A 93 7.16 -18.44 -12.75
CA LEU A 93 8.44 -18.15 -13.41
C LEU A 93 9.36 -17.37 -12.46
N SER A 94 10.50 -17.97 -12.10
CA SER A 94 11.48 -17.39 -11.16
C SER A 94 11.85 -15.92 -11.47
N ARG A 95 12.03 -15.57 -12.75
CA ARG A 95 12.31 -14.19 -13.16
C ARG A 95 11.20 -13.20 -12.76
N MET A 96 9.94 -13.63 -12.83
CA MET A 96 8.80 -12.80 -12.44
C MET A 96 8.60 -12.78 -10.92
N VAL A 97 8.97 -13.85 -10.21
CA VAL A 97 8.99 -13.85 -8.74
C VAL A 97 9.96 -12.78 -8.22
N ASN A 98 11.14 -12.63 -8.84
CA ASN A 98 12.08 -11.56 -8.47
C ASN A 98 11.51 -10.15 -8.70
N VAL A 99 10.70 -9.97 -9.75
CA VAL A 99 9.97 -8.71 -9.98
C VAL A 99 8.96 -8.47 -8.87
N CYS A 100 8.18 -9.48 -8.49
CA CYS A 100 7.22 -9.35 -7.40
C CYS A 100 7.91 -8.97 -6.08
N ARG A 101 9.08 -9.57 -5.78
CA ARG A 101 9.90 -9.20 -4.61
C ARG A 101 10.42 -7.76 -4.67
N LYS A 102 10.73 -7.25 -5.87
CA LYS A 102 11.12 -5.84 -6.06
C LYS A 102 9.93 -4.91 -5.78
N LEU A 103 8.74 -5.23 -6.30
CA LEU A 103 7.51 -4.48 -6.02
C LEU A 103 7.16 -4.47 -4.54
N GLN A 104 7.32 -5.62 -3.87
CA GLN A 104 7.13 -5.72 -2.42
C GLN A 104 8.05 -4.75 -1.67
N ARG A 105 9.34 -4.68 -2.03
CA ARG A 105 10.30 -3.75 -1.42
C ARG A 105 9.90 -2.29 -1.62
N LEU A 106 9.52 -1.92 -2.84
CA LEU A 106 9.07 -0.55 -3.16
C LEU A 106 7.84 -0.15 -2.34
N LEU A 107 6.88 -1.07 -2.15
CA LEU A 107 5.72 -0.81 -1.31
C LEU A 107 6.08 -0.65 0.16
N LEU A 108 7.00 -1.47 0.67
CA LEU A 108 7.46 -1.35 2.07
C LEU A 108 8.21 -0.03 2.30
N GLU A 109 9.02 0.40 1.35
CA GLU A 109 9.70 1.71 1.39
C GLU A 109 8.69 2.86 1.36
N GLU A 110 7.69 2.81 0.48
CA GLU A 110 6.61 3.81 0.39
C GLU A 110 5.82 3.91 1.69
N LYS A 111 5.45 2.77 2.29
CA LYS A 111 4.71 2.73 3.56
C LYS A 111 5.57 3.22 4.72
N GLY A 112 6.85 2.86 4.77
CA GLY A 112 7.78 3.35 5.80
C GLY A 112 8.04 4.85 5.70
N LEU A 113 8.08 5.43 4.49
CA LEU A 113 8.18 6.86 4.28
C LEU A 113 6.90 7.59 4.72
N SER A 114 5.73 7.04 4.40
CA SER A 114 4.43 7.57 4.82
C SER A 114 4.28 7.64 6.34
N GLU A 115 4.75 6.62 7.06
CA GLU A 115 4.72 6.59 8.53
C GLU A 115 5.62 7.68 9.13
N LYS A 116 6.85 7.83 8.63
CA LYS A 116 7.79 8.87 9.08
C LYS A 116 7.26 10.29 8.82
N ALA A 117 6.66 10.52 7.65
CA ALA A 117 6.04 11.80 7.33
C ALA A 117 4.87 12.13 8.28
N SER A 118 4.05 11.14 8.60
CA SER A 118 2.92 11.29 9.54
C SER A 118 3.40 11.60 10.96
N GLN A 119 4.46 10.93 11.43
CA GLN A 119 5.07 11.19 12.74
C GLN A 119 5.72 12.57 12.83
N GLY A 120 6.40 13.01 11.76
CA GLY A 120 7.00 14.35 11.69
C GLY A 120 5.97 15.48 11.77
N MET A 121 4.84 15.34 11.06
CA MET A 121 3.75 16.32 11.12
C MET A 121 3.07 16.38 12.49
N LEU A 122 2.88 15.22 13.16
CA LEU A 122 2.33 15.18 14.52
C LEU A 122 3.25 15.85 15.54
N GLN A 123 4.56 15.72 15.37
CA GLN A 123 5.54 16.36 16.26
C GLN A 123 5.58 17.88 16.07
N GLN A 124 5.49 18.36 14.82
CA GLN A 124 5.39 19.78 14.50
C GLN A 124 4.10 20.41 15.05
N ASN A 125 2.94 19.77 14.86
CA ASN A 125 1.68 20.26 15.42
C ASN A 125 1.69 20.31 16.96
N ARG A 126 2.36 19.36 17.62
CA ARG A 126 2.49 19.35 19.07
C ARG A 126 3.36 20.52 19.56
N GLN A 127 4.51 20.74 18.93
CA GLN A 127 5.39 21.88 19.25
C GLN A 127 4.75 23.24 18.97
N GLN A 128 3.92 23.34 17.92
CA GLN A 128 3.23 24.58 17.59
C GLN A 128 2.14 24.90 18.62
N LYS A 129 1.37 23.89 19.04
CA LYS A 129 0.37 24.03 20.09
C LYS A 129 1.00 24.38 21.46
N ASP A 130 2.14 23.78 21.81
CA ASP A 130 2.85 24.10 23.04
C ASP A 130 3.40 25.54 23.03
N ARG A 131 3.83 26.06 21.86
CA ARG A 131 4.24 27.46 21.70
C ARG A 131 3.08 28.44 21.79
N GLU A 132 1.93 28.11 21.21
CA GLU A 132 0.72 28.93 21.30
C GLU A 132 0.24 29.03 22.74
N TRP A 133 0.24 27.93 23.49
CA TRP A 133 -0.13 27.90 24.91
C TRP A 133 0.80 28.75 25.78
N ALA A 134 2.12 28.61 25.58
CA ALA A 134 3.12 29.41 26.30
C ALA A 134 3.01 30.92 26.01
N GLN A 135 2.58 31.31 24.81
CA GLN A 135 2.31 32.72 24.49
C GLN A 135 1.05 33.23 25.19
N THR A 136 -0.04 32.47 25.23
CA THR A 136 -1.26 32.88 25.95
C THR A 136 -1.06 33.04 27.46
N GLU A 137 -0.20 32.25 28.09
CA GLU A 137 0.11 32.38 29.52
C GLU A 137 0.93 33.64 29.85
N GLN A 138 1.67 34.20 28.90
CA GLN A 138 2.42 35.46 29.09
C GLN A 138 1.54 36.71 29.05
N PHE A 139 0.33 36.64 28.50
CA PHE A 139 -0.62 37.76 28.44
C PHE A 139 -1.70 37.71 29.54
N ALA A 140 -1.68 36.71 30.42
CA ALA A 140 -2.65 36.51 31.49
C ALA A 140 -2.12 36.92 32.88
N ALA A 141 -0.94 37.55 32.96
CA ALA A 141 -0.31 38.05 34.19
C ALA A 141 -0.43 39.57 34.34
#